data_AF-A0A074KYN1-F1
#
_entry.id   AF-A0A074KYN1-F1
#
_cell.length_a   1.000
_cell.length_b   1.000
_cell.length_c   1.000
_cell.angle_alpha   90.00
_cell.angle_beta   90.00
_cell.angle_gamma   90.00
#
_symmetry.space_group_name_H-M   'P 1'
#
loop_
_entity.id
_entity.type
_entity.pdbx_description
1 polymer ?
#
loop_
_entity_poly.entity_id
_entity_poly.type
_entity_poly.pdbx_seq_one_letter_code
_entity_poly.pdbx_strand_id
1 'polypeptide(L)'
;MYTLIHKETIFHYFGDDNEMAVQMVEIIMETNLKDLMNLPTVFAQKDFKKIKTRCHKGKSTMSYLGALQVRKLLEEIEKDPKNMYPLHKDQLHHYLQILERELQNFLDEQKG
;
A
#
# COMPACT_ATOMS: atom_id res chain seq x y z
N MET A 1 -4.45 15.41 -8.75
CA MET A 1 -3.02 15.51 -8.37
C MET A 1 -2.75 14.48 -7.30
N TYR A 2 -1.72 13.65 -7.48
CA TYR A 2 -1.34 12.62 -6.52
C TYR A 2 -0.51 13.20 -5.39
N THR A 3 -0.74 12.71 -4.18
CA THR A 3 -0.06 13.14 -2.95
C THR A 3 0.80 12.03 -2.36
N LEU A 4 0.43 10.76 -2.58
CA LEU A 4 1.18 9.60 -2.10
C LEU A 4 1.84 8.85 -3.25
N ILE A 5 1.15 8.63 -4.37
CA ILE A 5 1.72 7.87 -5.50
C ILE A 5 2.48 8.75 -6.50
N HIS A 6 3.38 8.13 -7.24
CA HIS A 6 4.13 8.75 -8.33
C HIS A 6 3.96 7.93 -9.60
N LYS A 7 3.27 8.49 -10.60
CA LYS A 7 2.99 7.81 -11.88
C LYS A 7 4.23 7.31 -12.58
N GLU A 8 5.26 8.16 -12.63
CA GLU A 8 6.52 7.85 -13.28
C GLU A 8 7.18 6.64 -12.61
N THR A 9 7.00 6.48 -11.29
CA THR A 9 7.50 5.31 -10.57
C THR A 9 6.70 4.05 -10.91
N ILE A 10 5.38 4.16 -11.04
CA ILE A 10 4.51 3.05 -11.43
C ILE A 10 4.92 2.52 -12.82
N PHE A 11 5.04 3.41 -13.82
CA PHE A 11 5.48 3.01 -15.16
C PHE A 11 6.92 2.49 -15.18
N HIS A 12 7.83 3.10 -14.41
CA HIS A 12 9.20 2.59 -14.30
C HIS A 12 9.26 1.12 -13.84
N TYR A 13 8.40 0.72 -12.90
CA TYR A 13 8.40 -0.64 -12.37
C TYR A 13 7.55 -1.63 -13.17
N PHE A 14 6.43 -1.20 -13.74
CA PHE A 14 5.49 -2.07 -14.44
C PHE A 14 5.57 -1.95 -15.97
N GLY A 15 6.55 -1.20 -16.47
CA GLY A 15 6.75 -0.96 -17.89
C GLY A 15 6.01 0.28 -18.39
N ASP A 16 6.53 0.86 -19.46
CA ASP A 16 5.93 2.03 -20.12
C ASP A 16 4.62 1.68 -20.87
N ASP A 17 4.27 0.39 -20.96
CA ASP A 17 2.99 -0.06 -21.49
C ASP A 17 1.87 0.14 -20.46
N ASN A 18 0.87 0.91 -20.86
CA ASN A 18 -0.32 1.21 -20.07
C ASN A 18 -1.05 -0.06 -19.60
N GLU A 19 -1.14 -1.10 -20.44
CA GLU A 19 -1.90 -2.30 -20.10
C GLU A 19 -1.30 -3.05 -18.89
N MET A 20 0.04 -3.18 -18.86
CA MET A 20 0.73 -3.88 -17.77
C MET A 20 0.63 -3.08 -16.47
N ALA A 21 0.82 -1.76 -16.52
CA ALA A 21 0.70 -0.89 -15.36
C ALA A 21 -0.72 -0.94 -14.75
N VAL A 22 -1.76 -0.90 -15.59
CA VAL A 22 -3.17 -1.03 -15.17
C VAL A 22 -3.40 -2.36 -14.47
N GLN A 23 -3.03 -3.49 -15.08
CA GLN A 23 -3.23 -4.82 -14.50
C GLN A 23 -2.52 -4.96 -13.16
N MET A 24 -1.29 -4.46 -13.04
CA MET A 24 -0.53 -4.54 -11.80
C MET A 24 -1.14 -3.68 -10.68
N VAL A 25 -1.62 -2.48 -11.00
CA VAL A 25 -2.31 -1.63 -10.02
C VAL A 25 -3.62 -2.27 -9.56
N GLU A 26 -4.41 -2.85 -10.46
CA GLU A 26 -5.64 -3.57 -10.12
C GLU A 26 -5.34 -4.76 -9.17
N ILE A 27 -4.31 -5.56 -9.46
CA ILE A 27 -3.87 -6.66 -8.57
C ILE A 27 -3.46 -6.12 -7.20
N ILE A 28 -2.72 -5.02 -7.13
CA ILE A 28 -2.27 -4.41 -5.87
C ILE A 28 -3.46 -3.95 -5.02
N MET A 29 -4.47 -3.33 -5.63
CA MET A 29 -5.69 -2.90 -4.95
C MET A 29 -6.45 -4.10 -4.40
N GLU A 30 -6.57 -5.19 -5.17
CA GLU A 30 -7.29 -6.39 -4.79
C GLU A 30 -6.55 -7.28 -3.76
N THR A 31 -5.23 -7.13 -3.64
CA THR A 31 -4.41 -7.97 -2.76
C THR A 31 -3.77 -7.18 -1.63
N ASN A 32 -2.63 -6.54 -1.89
CA ASN A 32 -1.80 -5.88 -0.88
C ASN A 32 -2.56 -4.82 -0.10
N LEU A 33 -3.37 -3.99 -0.79
CA LEU A 33 -4.12 -2.92 -0.15
C LEU A 33 -5.20 -3.47 0.79
N LYS A 34 -5.99 -4.45 0.34
CA LYS A 34 -6.98 -5.15 1.18
C LYS A 34 -6.34 -5.85 2.38
N ASP A 35 -5.18 -6.47 2.19
CA ASP A 35 -4.44 -7.13 3.27
C ASP A 35 -4.01 -6.13 4.36
N LEU A 36 -3.55 -4.94 3.97
CA LEU A 36 -3.18 -3.86 4.88
C LEU A 36 -4.41 -3.24 5.56
N MET A 37 -5.51 -3.07 4.85
CA MET A 37 -6.79 -2.59 5.42
C MET A 37 -7.34 -3.56 6.47
N ASN A 38 -7.02 -4.85 6.37
CA ASN A 38 -7.45 -5.88 7.31
C ASN A 38 -6.47 -6.10 8.49
N LEU A 39 -5.44 -5.24 8.67
CA LEU A 39 -4.57 -5.30 9.84
C LEU A 39 -5.29 -5.14 11.20
N PRO A 40 -6.37 -4.35 11.35
CA PRO A 40 -7.08 -4.24 12.64
C PRO A 40 -7.57 -5.60 13.15
N THR A 41 -8.14 -6.42 12.25
CA THR A 41 -8.61 -7.77 12.57
C THR A 41 -7.46 -8.68 12.99
N VAL A 42 -6.34 -8.64 12.27
CA VAL A 42 -5.16 -9.47 12.58
C VAL A 42 -4.53 -9.05 13.91
N PHE A 43 -4.53 -7.75 14.21
CA PHE A 43 -4.06 -7.21 15.48
C PHE A 43 -4.95 -7.65 16.65
N ALA A 44 -6.27 -7.62 16.48
CA ALA A 44 -7.21 -8.12 17.49
C ALA A 44 -6.99 -9.61 17.83
N GLN A 45 -6.57 -10.40 16.84
CA GLN A 45 -6.19 -11.80 16.99
C GLN A 45 -4.79 -12.00 17.61
N LYS A 46 -4.04 -10.92 17.87
CA LYS A 46 -2.65 -10.93 18.36
C LYS A 46 -1.69 -11.70 17.45
N ASP A 47 -2.00 -11.82 16.16
CA ASP A 47 -1.14 -12.48 15.17
C ASP A 47 -0.10 -11.51 14.60
N PHE A 48 0.88 -11.17 15.45
CA PHE A 48 1.93 -10.21 15.10
C PHE A 48 2.86 -10.73 13.99
N LYS A 49 2.99 -12.05 13.84
CA LYS A 49 3.77 -12.66 12.75
C LYS A 49 3.11 -12.35 11.40
N LYS A 50 1.80 -12.47 11.31
CA LYS A 50 1.05 -12.14 10.09
C LYS A 50 1.07 -10.65 9.78
N ILE A 51 0.99 -9.78 10.80
CA ILE A 51 1.17 -8.32 10.61
C ILE A 51 2.54 -8.03 10.01
N LYS A 52 3.60 -8.63 10.57
CA LYS A 52 4.97 -8.46 10.08
C LYS A 52 5.09 -8.85 8.60
N THR A 53 4.55 -10.02 8.23
CA THR A 53 4.55 -10.50 6.84
C THR A 53 3.78 -9.57 5.91
N ARG A 54 2.61 -9.07 6.32
CA ARG A 54 1.80 -8.14 5.51
C ARG A 54 2.49 -6.79 5.32
N CYS A 55 3.08 -6.24 6.38
CA CYS A 55 3.86 -5.00 6.29
C CYS A 55 5.06 -5.20 5.36
N HIS A 56 5.80 -6.29 5.50
CA HIS A 56 6.95 -6.61 4.65
C HIS A 56 6.57 -6.63 3.15
N LYS A 57 5.51 -7.35 2.79
CA LYS A 57 5.00 -7.39 1.41
C LYS A 57 4.53 -6.00 0.96
N GLY A 58 3.78 -5.31 1.83
CA GLY A 58 3.28 -3.97 1.57
C GLY A 58 4.40 -2.96 1.28
N LYS A 59 5.55 -3.02 1.95
CA LYS A 59 6.69 -2.12 1.69
C LYS A 59 7.20 -2.21 0.25
N SER A 60 7.35 -3.43 -0.27
CA SER A 60 7.78 -3.62 -1.65
C SER A 60 6.76 -3.01 -2.61
N THR A 61 5.47 -3.29 -2.40
CA THR A 61 4.38 -2.70 -3.17
C THR A 61 4.37 -1.18 -3.12
N MET A 62 4.52 -0.57 -1.95
CA MET A 62 4.56 0.90 -1.81
C MET A 62 5.76 1.51 -2.54
N SER A 63 6.87 0.78 -2.67
CA SER A 63 8.03 1.25 -3.44
C SER A 63 7.71 1.32 -4.94
N TYR A 64 6.99 0.34 -5.46
CA TYR A 64 6.56 0.32 -6.86
C TYR A 64 5.57 1.44 -7.19
N LEU A 65 4.79 1.87 -6.21
CA LEU A 65 3.83 2.97 -6.36
C LEU A 65 4.43 4.36 -6.12
N GLY A 66 5.68 4.45 -5.65
CA GLY A 66 6.28 5.71 -5.17
C GLY A 66 5.74 6.19 -3.81
N ALA A 67 4.92 5.40 -3.11
CA ALA A 67 4.28 5.72 -1.84
C ALA A 67 5.25 5.63 -0.64
N LEU A 68 6.33 6.41 -0.67
CA LEU A 68 7.45 6.33 0.28
C LEU A 68 7.04 6.61 1.73
N GLN A 69 6.06 7.49 1.95
CA GLN A 69 5.55 7.78 3.29
C GLN A 69 4.89 6.55 3.92
N VAL A 70 4.04 5.87 3.14
CA VAL A 70 3.38 4.62 3.57
C VAL A 70 4.42 3.52 3.78
N ARG A 71 5.41 3.41 2.87
CA ARG A 71 6.50 2.45 3.01
C ARG A 71 7.24 2.58 4.34
N LYS A 72 7.62 3.81 4.73
CA LYS A 72 8.33 4.07 6.00
C LYS A 72 7.48 3.68 7.20
N LEU A 73 6.20 4.03 7.20
CA LEU A 73 5.26 3.66 8.26
C LEU A 73 5.12 2.14 8.41
N LEU A 74 5.02 1.41 7.29
CA LEU A 74 5.00 -0.06 7.30
C LEU A 74 6.30 -0.66 7.83
N GLU A 75 7.45 -0.03 7.56
CA GLU A 75 8.75 -0.46 8.10
C GLU A 75 8.83 -0.32 9.61
N GLU A 76 8.32 0.77 10.16
CA GLU A 76 8.23 0.99 11.60
C GLU A 76 7.31 -0.05 12.27
N ILE A 77 6.15 -0.30 11.68
CA ILE A 77 5.22 -1.33 12.16
C ILE A 77 5.83 -2.73 12.08
N GLU A 78 6.55 -3.06 11.01
CA GLU A 78 7.17 -4.39 10.83
C GLU A 78 8.23 -4.70 11.89
N LYS A 79 8.99 -3.68 12.34
CA LYS A 79 10.05 -3.84 13.34
C LYS A 79 9.50 -4.29 14.69
N ASP A 80 8.37 -3.70 15.11
CA ASP A 80 7.68 -4.06 16.35
C ASP A 80 6.14 -3.94 16.21
N PRO A 81 5.47 -4.95 15.61
CA PRO A 81 4.05 -4.87 15.30
C PRO A 81 3.15 -4.67 16.52
N LYS A 82 3.57 -5.18 17.68
CA LYS A 82 2.77 -5.12 18.90
C LYS A 82 2.67 -3.69 19.43
N ASN A 83 3.77 -2.95 19.41
CA ASN A 83 3.85 -1.62 19.99
C ASN A 83 3.65 -0.52 18.95
N MET A 84 4.12 -0.71 17.72
CA MET A 84 4.09 0.34 16.68
C MET A 84 2.75 0.40 15.96
N TYR A 85 2.07 -0.74 15.71
CA TYR A 85 0.77 -0.71 15.03
C TYR A 85 -0.26 0.17 15.75
N PRO A 86 -0.49 0.08 17.08
CA PRO A 86 -1.45 0.94 17.76
C PRO A 86 -1.14 2.43 17.67
N LEU A 87 0.14 2.80 17.61
CA LEU A 87 0.60 4.19 17.52
C LEU A 87 0.38 4.77 16.12
N HIS A 88 0.46 3.92 15.09
CA HIS A 88 0.39 4.34 13.69
C HIS A 88 -0.90 3.95 12.99
N LYS A 89 -1.82 3.20 13.63
CA LYS A 89 -3.00 2.62 12.98
C LYS A 89 -3.87 3.67 12.27
N ASP A 90 -4.08 4.83 12.88
CA ASP A 90 -5.00 5.85 12.36
C ASP A 90 -4.34 6.58 11.18
N GLN A 91 -3.05 6.88 11.30
CA GLN A 91 -2.26 7.44 10.20
C GLN A 91 -2.15 6.46 9.02
N LEU A 92 -1.90 5.18 9.30
CA LEU A 92 -1.84 4.14 8.27
C LEU A 92 -3.20 4.03 7.58
N HIS A 93 -4.30 3.93 8.31
CA HIS A 93 -5.63 3.84 7.72
C HIS A 93 -5.95 5.04 6.83
N HIS A 94 -5.63 6.26 7.30
CA HIS A 94 -5.79 7.47 6.51
C HIS A 94 -4.98 7.42 5.20
N TYR A 95 -3.70 7.01 5.27
CA TYR A 95 -2.87 6.86 4.07
C TYR A 95 -3.39 5.79 3.12
N LEU A 96 -3.88 4.66 3.62
CA LEU A 96 -4.44 3.60 2.78
C LEU A 96 -5.70 4.07 2.03
N GLN A 97 -6.56 4.89 2.67
CA GLN A 97 -7.72 5.50 2.00
C GLN A 97 -7.31 6.48 0.90
N ILE A 98 -6.28 7.31 1.15
CA ILE A 98 -5.75 8.21 0.12
C ILE A 98 -5.16 7.38 -1.03
N LEU A 99 -4.39 6.35 -0.71
CA LEU A 99 -3.76 5.48 -1.70
C LEU A 99 -4.80 4.79 -2.57
N GLU A 100 -5.86 4.22 -1.98
CA GLU A 100 -6.97 3.61 -2.70
C GLU A 100 -7.58 4.56 -3.72
N ARG A 101 -7.92 5.79 -3.28
CA ARG A 101 -8.48 6.82 -4.15
C ARG A 101 -7.51 7.22 -5.27
N GLU A 102 -6.23 7.37 -4.96
CA GLU A 102 -5.22 7.76 -5.94
C GLU A 102 -4.96 6.66 -6.98
N LEU A 103 -4.93 5.40 -6.57
CA LEU A 103 -4.82 4.27 -7.50
C LEU A 103 -6.07 4.15 -8.38
N GLN A 104 -7.26 4.38 -7.83
CA GLN A 104 -8.48 4.43 -8.64
C GLN A 104 -8.41 5.55 -9.69
N ASN A 105 -8.02 6.76 -9.28
CA ASN A 105 -7.85 7.88 -10.21
C ASN A 105 -6.78 7.56 -11.28
N PHE A 106 -5.70 6.88 -10.92
CA PHE A 106 -4.70 6.42 -11.89
C PHE A 106 -5.32 5.51 -12.95
N LEU A 107 -6.10 4.51 -12.53
CA LEU A 107 -6.78 3.58 -13.43
C LEU A 107 -7.79 4.28 -14.34
N ASP A 108 -8.57 5.21 -13.80
CA ASP A 108 -9.57 5.96 -14.57
C ASP A 108 -8.90 6.83 -15.64
N GLU A 109 -7.77 7.45 -15.32
CA GLU A 109 -6.96 8.23 -16.28
C GLU A 109 -6.27 7.37 -17.34
N GLN A 110 -6.13 6.06 -17.13
CA GLN A 110 -5.56 5.14 -18.13
C GLN A 110 -6.61 4.56 -19.09
N LYS A 111 -7.89 4.66 -18.74
CA LYS A 111 -9.04 4.15 -19.51
C LYS A 111 -9.67 5.21 -20.44
N GLY A 112 -9.21 6.46 -20.36
CA GLY A 112 -9.63 7.59 -21.21
C GLY A 112 -8.56 8.00 -22.21
#